data_AF-A0A1V5JQZ1-F1
#
_entry.id   AF-A0A1V5JQZ1-F1
#
_cell.length_a   1.000
_cell.length_b   1.000
_cell.length_c   1.000
_cell.angle_alpha   90.00
_cell.angle_beta   90.00
_cell.angle_gamma   90.00
#
_symmetry.space_group_name_H-M   'P 1'
#
loop_
_entity.id
_entity.type
_entity.pdbx_description
1 polymer ?
#
loop_
_entity_poly.entity_id
_entity_poly.type
_entity_poly.pdbx_seq_one_letter_code
_entity_poly.pdbx_strand_id
1 'polypeptide(L)'
;MGFPDDTPPGLAGVLATLRGDVEPSSLWATLVDLAIRGVASVHCCKGALLSGGKEYLLRWNESSSLAPWEQEAIALLEGKRKGTEREVSLLSLFQTLAFGSKGYRKALEGSLEGAGLWSRERESQRKRVLLISLLLLFLGLAAFVVGLIGADAWLGLPGARAAVAALLAGAGVGAMVLFLPYLLVGALSSSLTDQGYRRGLQWRAAAKALKEELKGEGFNVERWGGDRFPAYSIALNLTDAFQEAVKKGKITAAPPWFSTALADKAEVVQFGALIALMTASSTGSAAGVGGGGCSAAGGGSGGAG
;
A
#
# COMPACT_ATOMS: atom_id res chain seq x y z
N MET A 1 -8.49 -17.03 -16.91
CA MET A 1 -9.32 -16.97 -15.69
C MET A 1 -9.77 -15.52 -15.50
N GLY A 2 -10.93 -15.25 -14.92
CA GLY A 2 -11.34 -13.90 -14.52
C GLY A 2 -11.17 -13.69 -13.02
N PHE A 3 -11.79 -12.65 -12.45
CA PHE A 3 -11.83 -12.49 -10.98
C PHE A 3 -12.60 -13.65 -10.32
N PRO A 4 -12.17 -14.08 -9.11
CA PRO A 4 -12.74 -15.25 -8.45
C PRO A 4 -14.14 -14.99 -7.87
N ASP A 5 -14.43 -13.77 -7.43
CA ASP A 5 -15.73 -13.35 -6.91
C ASP A 5 -15.92 -11.81 -7.05
N ASP A 6 -17.10 -11.30 -6.68
CA ASP A 6 -17.46 -9.88 -6.72
C ASP A 6 -16.91 -9.07 -5.51
N THR A 7 -15.87 -9.56 -4.85
CA THR A 7 -15.29 -8.88 -3.68
C THR A 7 -14.77 -7.50 -4.09
N PRO A 8 -15.17 -6.41 -3.40
CA PRO A 8 -14.69 -5.07 -3.70
C PRO A 8 -13.16 -4.99 -3.74
N PRO A 9 -12.56 -4.18 -4.63
CA PRO A 9 -11.13 -4.21 -4.89
C PRO A 9 -10.31 -3.87 -3.64
N GLY A 10 -10.77 -2.97 -2.77
CA GLY A 10 -10.12 -2.70 -1.49
C GLY A 10 -10.02 -3.92 -0.56
N LEU A 11 -11.02 -4.80 -0.55
CA LEU A 11 -11.01 -6.04 0.24
C LEU A 11 -10.20 -7.14 -0.47
N ALA A 12 -10.31 -7.23 -1.79
CA ALA A 12 -9.56 -8.18 -2.60
C ALA A 12 -8.04 -7.99 -2.46
N GLY A 13 -7.57 -6.75 -2.38
CA GLY A 13 -6.16 -6.43 -2.12
C GLY A 13 -5.66 -7.02 -0.80
N VAL A 14 -6.43 -6.82 0.28
CA VAL A 14 -6.09 -7.35 1.61
C VAL A 14 -6.06 -8.87 1.62
N LEU A 15 -7.01 -9.54 0.96
CA LEU A 15 -7.03 -11.00 0.84
C LEU A 15 -5.83 -11.52 0.04
N ALA A 16 -5.45 -10.84 -1.05
CA ALA A 16 -4.34 -11.23 -1.90
C ALA A 16 -2.97 -11.19 -1.19
N THR A 17 -2.82 -10.38 -0.13
CA THR A 17 -1.59 -10.36 0.69
C THR A 17 -1.36 -11.68 1.42
N LEU A 18 -2.40 -12.49 1.64
CA LEU A 18 -2.44 -13.69 2.50
C LEU A 18 -2.12 -13.44 3.99
N ARG A 19 -1.62 -12.26 4.35
CA ARG A 19 -1.33 -11.84 5.72
C ARG A 19 -2.51 -11.12 6.35
N GLY A 20 -3.39 -10.57 5.52
CA GLY A 20 -4.44 -9.64 5.94
C GLY A 20 -3.92 -8.22 6.13
N ASP A 21 -2.79 -7.83 5.55
CA ASP A 21 -2.30 -6.47 5.75
C ASP A 21 -3.14 -5.47 4.93
N VAL A 22 -3.67 -4.45 5.62
CA VAL A 22 -4.38 -3.33 4.97
C VAL A 22 -3.34 -2.34 4.47
N GLU A 23 -3.07 -2.38 3.17
CA GLU A 23 -2.10 -1.51 2.51
C GLU A 23 -2.76 -0.20 2.02
N PRO A 24 -1.98 0.90 1.86
CA PRO A 24 -2.47 2.14 1.26
C PRO A 24 -3.08 1.96 -0.14
N SER A 25 -2.59 0.96 -0.90
CA SER A 25 -3.14 0.55 -2.20
C SER A 25 -4.61 0.14 -2.12
N SER A 26 -5.05 -0.45 -1.01
CA SER A 26 -6.44 -0.88 -0.80
C SER A 26 -7.39 0.32 -0.69
N LEU A 27 -6.92 1.43 -0.09
CA LEU A 27 -7.69 2.67 -0.01
C LEU A 27 -7.79 3.35 -1.38
N TRP A 28 -6.69 3.44 -2.12
CA TRP A 28 -6.70 3.95 -3.50
C TRP A 28 -7.59 3.13 -4.42
N ALA A 29 -7.54 1.80 -4.30
CA ALA A 29 -8.42 0.91 -5.05
C ALA A 29 -9.90 1.16 -4.74
N THR A 30 -10.24 1.43 -3.48
CA THR A 30 -11.61 1.78 -3.07
C THR A 30 -12.04 3.12 -3.65
N LEU A 31 -11.17 4.14 -3.62
CA LEU A 31 -11.47 5.44 -4.21
C LEU A 31 -11.68 5.36 -5.73
N VAL A 32 -10.88 4.56 -6.42
CA VAL A 32 -11.05 4.32 -7.86
C VAL A 32 -12.31 3.53 -8.16
N ASP A 33 -12.67 2.53 -7.34
CA ASP A 33 -13.94 1.81 -7.46
C ASP A 33 -15.16 2.72 -7.27
N LEU A 34 -15.10 3.64 -6.29
CA LEU A 34 -16.12 4.69 -6.14
C LEU A 34 -16.18 5.63 -7.35
N ALA A 35 -15.04 5.93 -7.97
CA ALA A 35 -14.99 6.73 -9.18
C ALA A 35 -15.64 6.01 -10.39
N ILE A 36 -15.36 4.71 -10.54
CA ILE A 36 -15.98 3.86 -11.57
C ILE A 36 -17.50 3.79 -11.38
N ARG A 37 -17.98 3.75 -10.13
CA ARG A 37 -19.41 3.78 -9.81
C ARG A 37 -20.05 5.16 -10.00
N GLY A 38 -19.31 6.17 -10.46
CA GLY A 38 -19.80 7.53 -10.66
C GLY A 38 -20.01 8.34 -9.37
N VAL A 39 -19.53 7.82 -8.23
CA VAL A 39 -19.58 8.53 -6.93
C VAL A 39 -18.46 9.56 -6.85
N ALA A 40 -17.34 9.33 -7.54
CA ALA A 40 -16.23 10.26 -7.62
C ALA A 40 -15.76 10.52 -9.07
N SER A 41 -15.19 11.69 -9.33
CA SER A 41 -14.55 12.03 -10.60
C SER A 41 -13.21 12.71 -10.35
N VAL A 42 -12.24 12.43 -11.22
CA VAL A 42 -10.91 13.05 -11.19
C VAL A 42 -10.81 14.04 -12.35
N HIS A 43 -10.59 15.30 -12.02
CA HIS A 43 -10.41 16.37 -12.98
C HIS A 43 -8.98 16.90 -12.92
N CYS A 44 -8.32 17.01 -14.07
CA CYS A 44 -7.02 17.68 -14.15
C CYS A 44 -7.22 19.19 -14.37
N CYS A 45 -6.83 20.00 -13.38
CA CYS A 45 -6.78 21.45 -13.49
C CYS A 45 -5.36 21.91 -13.86
N LYS A 46 -5.25 22.99 -14.63
CA LYS A 46 -3.97 23.72 -14.75
C LYS A 46 -3.65 24.30 -13.37
N GLY A 47 -2.50 23.93 -12.80
CA GLY A 47 -2.05 24.52 -11.54
C GLY A 47 -1.88 26.04 -11.67
N ALA A 48 -1.91 26.72 -10.53
CA ALA A 48 -1.68 28.16 -10.45
C ALA A 48 -0.42 28.57 -11.25
N LEU A 49 -0.50 29.72 -11.92
CA LEU A 49 0.45 30.27 -12.91
C LEU A 49 1.93 30.26 -12.50
N LEU A 50 2.25 30.00 -11.23
CA LEU A 50 3.57 30.05 -10.63
C LEU A 50 4.20 28.66 -10.33
N SER A 51 3.43 27.56 -10.32
CA SER A 51 3.97 26.23 -9.95
C SER A 51 4.17 25.26 -11.11
N GLY A 52 3.72 25.58 -12.33
CA GLY A 52 3.94 24.78 -13.54
C GLY A 52 3.43 23.32 -13.51
N GLY A 53 2.94 22.85 -12.37
CA GLY A 53 2.45 21.49 -12.14
C GLY A 53 0.97 21.37 -12.46
N LYS A 54 0.58 20.22 -13.02
CA LYS A 54 -0.82 19.86 -13.15
C LYS A 54 -1.36 19.44 -11.77
N GLU A 55 -2.50 19.99 -11.37
CA GLU A 55 -3.17 19.61 -10.13
C GLU A 55 -4.36 18.72 -10.48
N TYR A 56 -4.47 17.57 -9.82
CA TYR A 56 -5.62 16.68 -9.98
C TYR A 56 -6.56 16.87 -8.81
N LEU A 57 -7.81 17.20 -9.08
CA LEU A 57 -8.85 17.37 -8.09
C LEU A 57 -9.79 16.17 -8.13
N LEU A 58 -10.02 15.57 -6.96
CA LEU A 58 -11.03 14.54 -6.77
C LEU A 58 -12.33 15.21 -6.31
N ARG A 59 -13.40 15.06 -7.09
CA ARG A 59 -14.75 15.51 -6.74
C ARG A 59 -15.61 14.31 -6.37
N TRP A 60 -16.49 14.43 -5.37
CA TRP A 60 -17.40 13.35 -4.97
C TRP A 60 -18.84 13.82 -4.75
N ASN A 61 -19.77 12.90 -4.98
CA ASN A 61 -21.21 13.08 -4.80
C ASN A 61 -21.69 12.39 -3.52
N GLU A 62 -22.80 12.86 -2.96
CA GLU A 62 -23.50 12.16 -1.88
C GLU A 62 -24.16 10.89 -2.47
N SER A 63 -23.79 9.74 -1.93
CA SER A 63 -24.38 8.45 -2.29
C SER A 63 -25.04 7.81 -1.07
N SER A 64 -26.25 7.30 -1.24
CA SER A 64 -27.06 6.72 -0.16
C SER A 64 -26.71 5.27 0.20
N SER A 65 -25.83 4.60 -0.56
CA SER A 65 -25.53 3.17 -0.42
C SER A 65 -24.04 2.85 -0.27
N LEU A 66 -23.34 3.60 0.58
CA LEU A 66 -21.91 3.41 0.84
C LEU A 66 -21.67 2.37 1.93
N ALA A 67 -20.74 1.45 1.70
CA ALA A 67 -20.27 0.52 2.71
C ALA A 67 -19.51 1.24 3.84
N PRO A 68 -19.40 0.67 5.06
CA PRO A 68 -18.78 1.35 6.20
C PRO A 68 -17.34 1.85 5.95
N TRP A 69 -16.53 1.08 5.22
CA TRP A 69 -15.16 1.51 4.86
C TRP A 69 -15.14 2.55 3.73
N GLU A 70 -16.13 2.54 2.84
CA GLU A 70 -16.28 3.56 1.78
C GLU A 70 -16.66 4.91 2.41
N GLN A 71 -17.51 4.91 3.43
CA GLN A 71 -17.86 6.11 4.20
C GLN A 71 -16.63 6.73 4.88
N GLU A 72 -15.80 5.90 5.54
CA GLU A 72 -14.55 6.35 6.14
C GLU A 72 -13.56 6.87 5.09
N ALA A 73 -13.52 6.27 3.89
CA ALA A 73 -12.70 6.77 2.80
C ALA A 73 -13.14 8.17 2.35
N ILE A 74 -14.45 8.43 2.27
CA ILE A 74 -15.01 9.75 1.93
C ILE A 74 -14.81 10.75 3.08
N ALA A 75 -14.96 10.33 4.34
CA ALA A 75 -14.72 11.17 5.51
C ALA A 75 -13.28 11.71 5.55
N LEU A 76 -12.30 10.92 5.07
CA LEU A 76 -10.92 11.38 4.89
C LEU A 76 -10.79 12.48 3.83
N LEU A 77 -11.58 12.41 2.76
CA LEU A 77 -11.65 13.47 1.75
C LEU A 77 -12.28 14.73 2.33
N GLU A 78 -13.40 14.59 3.05
CA GLU A 78 -14.12 15.70 3.68
C GLU A 78 -13.25 16.46 4.69
N GLY A 79 -12.49 15.75 5.51
CA GLY A 79 -11.56 16.38 6.47
C GLY A 79 -10.42 17.17 5.83
N LYS A 80 -10.19 17.02 4.52
CA LYS A 80 -9.13 17.70 3.75
C LYS A 80 -9.65 18.73 2.75
N ARG A 81 -10.97 18.92 2.71
CA ARG A 81 -11.62 19.89 1.83
C ARG A 81 -11.14 21.31 2.12
N LYS A 82 -10.79 22.04 1.08
CA LYS A 82 -10.51 23.48 1.15
C LYS A 82 -11.68 24.23 0.52
N GLY A 83 -12.54 24.83 1.36
CA GLY A 83 -13.65 25.69 0.90
C GLY A 83 -14.99 24.98 0.74
N THR A 84 -15.90 25.60 -0.02
CA THR A 84 -17.31 25.20 -0.14
C THR A 84 -17.56 24.14 -1.23
N GLU A 85 -16.53 23.76 -1.99
CA GLU A 85 -16.63 22.75 -3.04
C GLU A 85 -16.07 21.40 -2.55
N ARG A 86 -16.73 20.29 -2.91
CA ARG A 86 -16.30 18.92 -2.59
C ARG A 86 -15.12 18.52 -3.47
N GLU A 87 -14.01 19.18 -3.28
CA GLU A 87 -12.80 18.99 -4.07
C GLU A 87 -11.57 18.89 -3.18
N VAL A 88 -10.70 17.93 -3.49
CA VAL A 88 -9.41 17.78 -2.81
C VAL A 88 -8.32 17.47 -3.84
N SER A 89 -7.19 18.14 -3.67
CA SER A 89 -5.96 17.86 -4.43
C SER A 89 -5.45 16.44 -4.16
N LEU A 90 -5.22 15.66 -5.21
CA LEU A 90 -4.64 14.31 -5.06
C LEU A 90 -3.26 14.35 -4.38
N LEU A 91 -2.49 15.43 -4.56
CA LEU A 91 -1.15 15.55 -3.96
C LEU A 91 -1.21 15.66 -2.43
N SER A 92 -2.20 16.38 -1.87
CA SER A 92 -2.39 16.45 -0.42
C SER A 92 -2.96 15.15 0.15
N LEU A 93 -3.71 14.42 -0.67
CA LEU A 93 -4.21 13.07 -0.35
C LEU A 93 -3.05 12.07 -0.29
N PHE A 94 -2.10 12.06 -1.24
CA PHE A 94 -0.95 11.15 -1.21
C PHE A 94 -0.18 11.19 0.12
N GLN A 95 0.12 12.38 0.64
CA GLN A 95 0.81 12.51 1.93
C GLN A 95 -0.07 12.05 3.10
N THR A 96 -1.38 12.30 3.06
CA THR A 96 -2.29 11.93 4.15
C THR A 96 -2.57 10.42 4.16
N LEU A 97 -2.79 9.82 2.99
CA LEU A 97 -3.06 8.40 2.83
C LEU A 97 -1.84 7.53 3.17
N ALA A 98 -0.62 8.03 2.92
CA ALA A 98 0.61 7.33 3.33
C ALA A 98 0.73 7.18 4.86
N PHE A 99 0.18 8.12 5.64
CA PHE A 99 0.41 8.19 7.09
C PHE A 99 -0.83 7.98 7.97
N GLY A 100 -2.05 7.94 7.44
CA GLY A 100 -3.22 7.82 8.31
C GLY A 100 -4.55 7.52 7.64
N SER A 101 -5.02 6.29 7.83
CA SER A 101 -6.42 5.91 7.61
C SER A 101 -6.89 4.88 8.66
N LYS A 102 -6.56 5.10 9.95
CA LYS A 102 -6.93 4.19 11.05
C LYS A 102 -8.44 3.87 11.07
N GLY A 103 -9.29 4.86 10.78
CA GLY A 103 -10.75 4.69 10.64
C GLY A 103 -11.11 3.73 9.52
N TYR A 104 -10.66 4.03 8.29
CA TYR A 104 -10.80 3.15 7.13
C TYR A 104 -10.31 1.73 7.40
N ARG A 105 -9.10 1.57 7.93
CA ARG A 105 -8.51 0.26 8.26
C ARG A 105 -9.41 -0.52 9.22
N LYS A 106 -9.87 0.11 10.29
CA LYS A 106 -10.74 -0.52 11.29
C LYS A 106 -12.10 -0.91 10.69
N ALA A 107 -12.68 -0.06 9.83
CA ALA A 107 -13.94 -0.36 9.16
C ALA A 107 -13.79 -1.53 8.16
N LEU A 108 -12.67 -1.60 7.45
CA LEU A 108 -12.34 -2.69 6.53
C LEU A 108 -12.11 -4.01 7.30
N GLU A 109 -11.31 -3.97 8.37
CA GLU A 109 -11.08 -5.11 9.28
C GLU A 109 -12.40 -5.60 9.89
N GLY A 110 -13.28 -4.69 10.34
CA GLY A 110 -14.60 -5.03 10.86
C GLY A 110 -15.51 -5.70 9.82
N SER A 111 -15.37 -5.33 8.55
CA SER A 111 -16.13 -5.95 7.46
C SER A 111 -15.60 -7.34 7.10
N LEU A 112 -14.28 -7.54 7.13
CA LEU A 112 -13.65 -8.86 6.99
C LEU A 112 -13.98 -9.78 8.18
N GLU A 113 -14.06 -9.23 9.38
CA GLU A 113 -14.48 -9.95 10.59
C GLU A 113 -15.95 -10.36 10.49
N GLY A 114 -16.85 -9.46 10.08
CA GLY A 114 -18.26 -9.76 9.85
C GLY A 114 -18.47 -10.84 8.78
N ALA A 115 -17.57 -10.92 7.79
CA ALA A 115 -17.57 -11.98 6.76
C ALA A 115 -16.91 -13.29 7.22
N GLY A 116 -16.40 -13.38 8.45
CA GLY A 116 -15.69 -14.56 8.97
C GLY A 116 -14.32 -14.80 8.32
N LEU A 117 -13.77 -13.81 7.62
CA LEU A 117 -12.49 -13.90 6.91
C LEU A 117 -11.30 -13.43 7.76
N TRP A 118 -11.57 -12.74 8.87
CA TRP A 118 -10.56 -12.18 9.79
C TRP A 118 -10.71 -12.71 11.22
N SER A 119 -9.58 -12.90 11.91
CA SER A 119 -9.56 -13.28 13.32
C SER A 119 -8.78 -12.27 14.16
N ARG A 120 -9.47 -11.58 15.09
CA ARG A 120 -8.84 -10.67 16.06
C ARG A 120 -7.83 -11.38 16.97
N GLU A 121 -8.08 -12.65 17.29
CA GLU A 121 -7.17 -13.44 18.13
C GLU A 121 -5.81 -13.61 17.43
N ARG A 122 -5.82 -14.04 16.16
CA ARG A 122 -4.60 -14.21 15.34
C ARG A 122 -3.85 -12.89 15.17
N GLU A 123 -4.58 -11.79 14.99
CA GLU A 123 -3.99 -10.45 14.90
C GLU A 123 -3.32 -10.01 16.21
N SER A 124 -3.94 -10.28 17.35
CA SER A 124 -3.38 -9.95 18.67
C SER A 124 -2.09 -10.72 18.96
N GLN A 125 -2.05 -12.00 18.59
CA GLN A 125 -0.87 -12.85 18.71
C GLN A 125 0.28 -12.32 17.85
N ARG A 126 -0.02 -11.97 16.59
CA ARG A 126 0.96 -11.34 15.68
C ARG A 126 1.54 -10.06 16.28
N LYS A 127 0.70 -9.16 16.80
CA LYS A 127 1.14 -7.90 17.43
C LYS A 127 2.02 -8.16 18.65
N ARG A 128 1.67 -9.14 19.49
CA ARG A 128 2.49 -9.54 20.64
C ARG A 128 3.85 -10.06 20.20
N VAL A 129 3.91 -10.93 19.20
CA VAL A 129 5.19 -11.45 18.68
C VAL A 129 6.06 -10.33 18.12
N LEU A 130 5.51 -9.41 17.34
CA LEU A 130 6.25 -8.25 16.83
C LEU A 130 6.74 -7.33 17.96
N LEU A 131 5.92 -7.11 18.99
CA LEU A 131 6.29 -6.30 20.15
C LEU A 131 7.40 -6.96 20.97
N ILE A 132 7.33 -8.28 21.18
CA ILE A 132 8.39 -9.06 21.83
C ILE A 132 9.69 -8.99 21.00
N SER A 133 9.59 -9.09 19.68
CA SER A 133 10.74 -8.94 18.77
C SER A 133 11.39 -7.56 18.98
N LEU A 134 10.59 -6.50 18.94
CA LEU A 134 11.09 -5.13 19.11
C LEU A 134 11.74 -4.92 20.49
N LEU A 135 11.15 -5.48 21.55
CA LEU A 135 11.73 -5.45 22.89
C LEU A 135 13.06 -6.21 22.95
N LEU A 136 13.17 -7.39 22.34
CA LEU A 136 14.43 -8.15 22.25
C LEU A 136 15.53 -7.35 21.56
N LEU A 137 15.20 -6.61 20.49
CA LEU A 137 16.15 -5.75 19.80
C LEU A 137 16.66 -4.63 20.71
N PHE A 138 15.77 -3.86 21.33
CA PHE A 138 16.17 -2.74 22.17
C PHE A 138 16.86 -3.16 23.47
N LEU A 139 16.35 -4.22 24.11
CA LEU A 139 16.94 -4.75 25.34
C LEU A 139 18.30 -5.40 25.05
N GLY A 140 18.43 -6.10 23.92
CA GLY A 140 19.69 -6.65 23.46
C GLY A 140 20.72 -5.56 23.16
N LEU A 141 20.31 -4.49 22.46
CA LEU A 141 21.17 -3.34 22.17
C LEU A 141 21.60 -2.62 23.46
N ALA A 142 20.66 -2.40 24.39
CA ALA A 142 20.97 -1.77 25.68
C ALA A 142 21.96 -2.62 26.50
N ALA A 143 21.73 -3.93 26.61
CA ALA A 143 22.63 -4.85 27.32
C ALA A 143 24.02 -4.90 26.67
N PHE A 144 24.08 -4.87 25.33
CA PHE A 144 25.33 -4.82 24.59
C PHE A 144 26.10 -3.52 24.86
N VAL A 145 25.44 -2.37 24.80
CA VAL A 145 26.05 -1.05 25.06
C VAL A 145 26.53 -0.94 26.51
N VAL A 146 25.72 -1.39 27.49
CA VAL A 146 26.13 -1.42 28.90
C VAL A 146 27.30 -2.38 29.13
N GLY A 147 27.33 -3.52 28.44
CA GLY A 147 28.45 -4.45 28.45
C GLY A 147 29.75 -3.85 27.87
N LEU A 148 29.65 -3.05 26.81
CA LEU A 148 30.79 -2.42 26.13
C LEU A 148 31.36 -1.20 26.87
N ILE A 149 30.50 -0.32 27.40
CA ILE A 149 30.92 0.84 28.18
C ILE A 149 31.55 0.40 29.52
N GLY A 150 31.36 -0.87 29.87
CA GLY A 150 31.83 -1.45 31.10
C GLY A 150 30.87 -1.13 32.24
N ALA A 151 30.61 -2.11 33.12
CA ALA A 151 29.79 -1.96 34.32
C ALA A 151 30.45 -1.08 35.42
N ASP A 152 31.40 -0.24 35.00
CA ASP A 152 32.41 0.46 35.77
C ASP A 152 31.80 1.44 36.78
N ALA A 153 30.64 2.02 36.43
CA ALA A 153 30.01 3.07 37.19
C ALA A 153 28.91 2.58 38.17
N TRP A 154 28.44 1.34 38.06
CA TRP A 154 27.18 0.92 38.72
C TRP A 154 27.31 -0.22 39.73
N LEU A 155 28.26 -1.16 39.58
CA LEU A 155 28.24 -2.41 40.35
C LEU A 155 29.33 -2.59 41.41
N GLY A 156 30.39 -1.78 41.41
CA GLY A 156 31.37 -1.72 42.52
C GLY A 156 32.06 -3.05 42.90
N LEU A 157 32.04 -4.06 42.03
CA LEU A 157 32.54 -5.41 42.31
C LEU A 157 33.99 -5.60 41.79
N PRO A 158 35.02 -5.52 42.65
CA PRO A 158 36.41 -5.76 42.26
C PRO A 158 36.61 -7.25 41.94
N GLY A 159 36.93 -7.56 40.68
CA GLY A 159 37.30 -8.92 40.21
C GLY A 159 36.31 -9.59 39.25
N ALA A 160 35.02 -9.25 39.30
CA ALA A 160 34.01 -9.82 38.39
C ALA A 160 33.79 -9.01 37.09
N ARG A 161 34.53 -7.91 36.92
CA ARG A 161 34.36 -6.90 35.85
C ARG A 161 34.26 -7.47 34.42
N ALA A 162 35.24 -8.27 34.03
CA ALA A 162 35.33 -8.78 32.67
C ALA A 162 34.30 -9.87 32.40
N ALA A 163 33.99 -10.68 33.42
CA ALA A 163 32.97 -11.72 33.34
C ALA A 163 31.55 -11.13 33.21
N VAL A 164 31.22 -10.10 33.98
CA VAL A 164 29.91 -9.42 33.90
C VAL A 164 29.76 -8.66 32.59
N ALA A 165 30.80 -7.93 32.15
CA ALA A 165 30.79 -7.24 30.86
C ALA A 165 30.63 -8.23 29.68
N ALA A 166 31.37 -9.34 29.69
CA ALA A 166 31.26 -10.38 28.67
C ALA A 166 29.89 -11.09 28.69
N LEU A 167 29.30 -11.33 29.87
CA LEU A 167 27.95 -11.90 30.00
C LEU A 167 26.88 -10.95 29.44
N LEU A 168 26.94 -9.65 29.77
CA LEU A 168 25.97 -8.67 29.28
C LEU A 168 26.11 -8.45 27.77
N ALA A 169 27.34 -8.36 27.26
CA ALA A 169 27.59 -8.28 25.83
C ALA A 169 27.13 -9.54 25.10
N GLY A 170 27.42 -10.74 25.65
CA GLY A 170 26.98 -12.03 25.10
C GLY A 170 25.46 -12.20 25.12
N ALA A 171 24.80 -11.82 26.23
CA ALA A 171 23.35 -11.82 26.34
C ALA A 171 22.70 -10.81 25.38
N GLY A 172 23.32 -9.64 25.19
CA GLY A 172 22.89 -8.64 24.23
C GLY A 172 22.92 -9.14 22.79
N VAL A 173 24.04 -9.76 22.38
CA VAL A 173 24.18 -10.41 21.08
C VAL A 173 23.18 -11.57 20.95
N GLY A 174 23.02 -12.41 21.98
CA GLY A 174 22.04 -13.49 21.98
C GLY A 174 20.60 -13.00 21.77
N ALA A 175 20.19 -11.94 22.46
CA ALA A 175 18.89 -11.30 22.28
C ALA A 175 18.72 -10.70 20.86
N MET A 176 19.75 -10.07 20.31
CA MET A 176 19.75 -9.57 18.93
C MET A 176 19.67 -10.69 17.89
N VAL A 177 20.29 -11.85 18.15
CA VAL A 177 20.17 -13.03 17.28
C VAL A 177 18.74 -13.59 17.34
N LEU A 178 18.13 -13.64 18.54
CA LEU A 178 16.75 -14.11 18.72
C LEU A 178 15.69 -13.14 18.19
N PHE A 179 16.03 -11.85 18.03
CA PHE A 179 15.14 -10.88 17.39
C PHE A 179 14.73 -11.30 15.98
N LEU A 180 15.68 -11.76 15.16
CA LEU A 180 15.43 -12.11 13.76
C LEU A 180 14.39 -13.23 13.56
N PRO A 181 14.48 -14.40 14.23
CA PRO A 181 13.47 -15.45 14.10
C PRO A 181 12.11 -15.03 14.66
N TYR A 182 12.07 -14.28 15.77
CA TYR A 182 10.80 -13.75 16.30
C TYR A 182 10.15 -12.75 15.34
N LEU A 183 10.95 -11.86 14.73
CA LEU A 183 10.48 -10.93 13.72
C LEU A 183 9.94 -11.68 12.49
N LEU A 184 10.63 -12.73 12.04
CA LEU A 184 10.19 -13.59 10.93
C LEU A 184 8.85 -14.27 11.23
N VAL A 185 8.69 -14.88 12.41
CA VAL A 185 7.43 -15.50 12.82
C VAL A 185 6.29 -14.47 12.86
N GLY A 186 6.54 -13.29 13.42
CA GLY A 186 5.56 -12.21 13.45
C GLY A 186 5.22 -11.65 12.05
N ALA A 187 6.22 -11.55 11.17
CA ALA A 187 6.05 -11.08 9.81
C ALA A 187 5.32 -12.09 8.92
N LEU A 188 5.46 -13.40 9.18
CA LEU A 188 4.83 -14.47 8.41
C LEU A 188 3.46 -14.89 8.96
N SER A 189 3.12 -14.50 10.18
CA SER A 189 1.81 -14.78 10.78
C SER A 189 0.68 -14.08 10.01
N SER A 190 -0.37 -14.83 9.69
CA SER A 190 -1.57 -14.32 9.03
C SER A 190 -2.66 -13.99 10.04
N SER A 191 -3.33 -12.84 9.88
CA SER A 191 -4.54 -12.48 10.65
C SER A 191 -5.83 -13.06 10.04
N LEU A 192 -5.75 -13.66 8.86
CA LEU A 192 -6.90 -14.24 8.17
C LEU A 192 -7.32 -15.56 8.83
N THR A 193 -8.62 -15.87 8.78
CA THR A 193 -9.14 -17.21 9.08
C THR A 193 -8.76 -18.20 7.97
N ASP A 194 -8.97 -19.49 8.18
CA ASP A 194 -8.64 -20.50 7.15
C ASP A 194 -9.49 -20.31 5.88
N GLN A 195 -10.72 -19.82 6.04
CA GLN A 195 -11.58 -19.42 4.92
C GLN A 195 -11.04 -18.16 4.21
N GLY A 196 -10.63 -17.15 4.98
CA GLY A 196 -9.96 -15.96 4.46
C GLY A 196 -8.68 -16.28 3.69
N TYR A 197 -7.88 -17.22 4.20
CA TYR A 197 -6.66 -17.67 3.55
C TYR A 197 -6.95 -18.42 2.22
N ARG A 198 -7.95 -19.30 2.18
CA ARG A 198 -8.37 -19.98 0.94
C ARG A 198 -8.85 -19.00 -0.13
N ARG A 199 -9.67 -18.01 0.24
CA ARG A 199 -10.09 -16.95 -0.68
C ARG A 199 -8.91 -16.09 -1.12
N GLY A 200 -8.00 -15.77 -0.20
CA GLY A 200 -6.77 -15.06 -0.50
C GLY A 200 -5.89 -15.78 -1.53
N LEU A 201 -5.81 -17.11 -1.47
CA LEU A 201 -5.08 -17.91 -2.47
C LEU A 201 -5.70 -17.79 -3.87
N GLN A 202 -7.02 -17.78 -3.97
CA GLN A 202 -7.73 -17.60 -5.25
C GLN A 202 -7.45 -16.20 -5.81
N TRP A 203 -7.54 -15.16 -4.97
CA TRP A 203 -7.20 -13.79 -5.35
C TRP A 203 -5.73 -13.63 -5.76
N ARG A 204 -4.81 -14.29 -5.06
CA ARG A 204 -3.39 -14.29 -5.43
C ARG A 204 -3.11 -15.03 -6.73
N ALA A 205 -3.83 -16.12 -7.01
CA ALA A 205 -3.75 -16.82 -8.29
C ALA A 205 -4.29 -15.94 -9.43
N ALA A 206 -5.43 -15.28 -9.22
CA ALA A 206 -6.00 -14.32 -10.16
C ALA A 206 -5.04 -13.15 -10.44
N ALA A 207 -4.39 -12.61 -9.40
CA ALA A 207 -3.38 -11.56 -9.55
C ALA A 207 -2.19 -11.99 -10.41
N LYS A 208 -1.71 -13.23 -10.25
CA LYS A 208 -0.64 -13.79 -11.08
C LYS A 208 -1.09 -13.95 -12.54
N ALA A 209 -2.26 -14.54 -12.77
CA ALA A 209 -2.81 -14.72 -14.11
C ALA A 209 -3.00 -13.37 -14.82
N LEU A 210 -3.53 -12.36 -14.11
CA LEU A 210 -3.69 -11.01 -14.63
C LEU A 210 -2.36 -10.35 -14.95
N LYS A 211 -1.34 -10.53 -14.09
CA LYS A 211 0.01 -10.02 -14.34
C LYS A 211 0.64 -10.64 -15.60
N GLU A 212 0.47 -11.93 -15.79
CA GLU A 212 0.97 -12.66 -16.96
C GLU A 212 0.27 -12.20 -18.24
N GLU A 213 -1.06 -12.07 -18.22
CA GLU A 213 -1.83 -11.58 -19.36
C GLU A 213 -1.49 -10.13 -19.71
N LEU A 214 -1.30 -9.25 -18.71
CA LEU A 214 -0.88 -7.86 -18.94
C LEU A 214 0.48 -7.76 -19.63
N LYS A 215 1.41 -8.68 -19.33
CA LYS A 215 2.72 -8.73 -19.96
C LYS A 215 2.68 -9.36 -21.36
N GLY A 216 1.93 -10.46 -21.52
CA GLY A 216 1.78 -11.23 -22.76
C GLY A 216 0.79 -10.65 -23.78
N GLU A 217 0.69 -11.22 -24.97
CA GLU A 217 -0.06 -10.62 -26.08
C GLU A 217 -1.59 -10.80 -26.02
N GLY A 218 -2.11 -11.55 -25.04
CA GLY A 218 -3.52 -11.94 -24.94
C GLY A 218 -4.38 -11.18 -23.92
N PHE A 219 -3.99 -9.96 -23.52
CA PHE A 219 -4.77 -9.20 -22.53
C PHE A 219 -6.16 -8.84 -23.06
N ASN A 220 -7.20 -9.24 -22.33
CA ASN A 220 -8.60 -8.89 -22.62
C ASN A 220 -9.21 -8.17 -21.41
N VAL A 221 -9.56 -6.89 -21.58
CA VAL A 221 -10.13 -6.03 -20.53
C VAL A 221 -11.50 -6.54 -20.04
N GLU A 222 -12.37 -7.02 -20.94
CA GLU A 222 -13.70 -7.51 -20.60
C GLU A 222 -13.64 -8.76 -19.71
N ARG A 223 -12.66 -9.64 -19.95
CA ARG A 223 -12.40 -10.81 -19.09
C ARG A 223 -12.13 -10.44 -17.63
N TRP A 224 -11.52 -9.28 -17.42
CA TRP A 224 -11.11 -8.78 -16.10
C TRP A 224 -12.03 -7.68 -15.59
N GLY A 225 -13.33 -7.79 -15.87
CA GLY A 225 -14.34 -6.91 -15.26
C GLY A 225 -14.39 -5.50 -15.86
N GLY A 226 -13.88 -5.33 -17.09
CA GLY A 226 -14.05 -4.10 -17.85
C GLY A 226 -13.47 -2.88 -17.13
N ASP A 227 -14.35 -1.93 -16.84
CA ASP A 227 -14.02 -0.66 -16.18
C ASP A 227 -13.50 -0.81 -14.74
N ARG A 228 -13.72 -1.97 -14.10
CA ARG A 228 -13.22 -2.25 -12.73
C ARG A 228 -11.77 -2.68 -12.68
N PHE A 229 -11.21 -3.15 -13.80
CA PHE A 229 -9.84 -3.65 -13.88
C PHE A 229 -8.79 -2.69 -13.26
N PRO A 230 -8.83 -1.36 -13.50
CA PRO A 230 -7.85 -0.44 -12.91
C PRO A 230 -7.86 -0.45 -11.39
N ALA A 231 -9.03 -0.51 -10.73
CA ALA A 231 -9.13 -0.57 -9.27
C ALA A 231 -8.47 -1.85 -8.73
N TYR A 232 -8.70 -2.99 -9.37
CA TYR A 232 -8.05 -4.25 -8.99
C TYR A 232 -6.54 -4.25 -9.26
N SER A 233 -6.08 -3.57 -10.31
CA SER A 233 -4.64 -3.46 -10.60
C SER A 233 -3.89 -2.72 -9.48
N ILE A 234 -4.52 -1.70 -8.87
CA ILE A 234 -4.00 -0.99 -7.70
C ILE A 234 -4.04 -1.91 -6.47
N ALA A 235 -5.21 -2.52 -6.21
CA ALA A 235 -5.41 -3.40 -5.04
C ALA A 235 -4.40 -4.56 -4.98
N LEU A 236 -4.04 -5.11 -6.13
CA LEU A 236 -3.15 -6.27 -6.26
C LEU A 236 -1.68 -5.87 -6.47
N ASN A 237 -1.35 -4.57 -6.37
CA ASN A 237 -0.03 -4.00 -6.62
C ASN A 237 0.59 -4.40 -7.98
N LEU A 238 -0.18 -4.31 -9.07
CA LEU A 238 0.24 -4.72 -10.42
C LEU A 238 0.79 -3.56 -11.27
N THR A 239 1.43 -2.57 -10.64
CA THR A 239 1.89 -1.33 -11.29
C THR A 239 2.75 -1.53 -12.51
N ASP A 240 3.80 -2.36 -12.40
CA ASP A 240 4.77 -2.53 -13.48
C ASP A 240 4.10 -3.16 -14.71
N ALA A 241 3.25 -4.16 -14.48
CA ALA A 241 2.53 -4.84 -15.55
C ALA A 241 1.47 -3.92 -16.18
N PHE A 242 0.82 -3.07 -15.38
CA PHE A 242 -0.11 -2.07 -15.87
C PHE A 242 0.59 -1.01 -16.74
N GLN A 243 1.71 -0.45 -16.27
CA GLN A 243 2.50 0.51 -17.05
C GLN A 243 3.02 -0.10 -18.35
N GLU A 244 3.49 -1.35 -18.31
CA GLU A 244 3.95 -2.06 -19.50
C GLU A 244 2.80 -2.25 -20.50
N ALA A 245 1.59 -2.58 -20.03
CA ALA A 245 0.40 -2.69 -20.87
C ALA A 245 0.01 -1.34 -21.51
N VAL A 246 0.10 -0.23 -20.76
CA VAL A 246 -0.09 1.14 -21.29
C VAL A 246 0.95 1.45 -22.37
N LYS A 247 2.24 1.20 -22.11
CA LYS A 247 3.34 1.45 -23.06
C LYS A 247 3.21 0.63 -24.34
N LYS A 248 2.74 -0.61 -24.24
CA LYS A 248 2.47 -1.50 -25.37
C LYS A 248 1.16 -1.17 -26.12
N GLY A 249 0.41 -0.14 -25.69
CA GLY A 249 -0.84 0.27 -26.33
C GLY A 249 -1.99 -0.72 -26.15
N LYS A 250 -1.91 -1.63 -25.17
CA LYS A 250 -2.98 -2.60 -24.88
C LYS A 250 -4.17 -1.96 -24.16
N ILE A 251 -3.91 -0.83 -23.51
CA ILE A 251 -4.94 0.04 -22.92
C ILE A 251 -5.04 1.23 -23.88
N THR A 252 -6.19 1.37 -24.52
CA THR A 252 -6.40 2.29 -25.65
C THR A 252 -7.22 3.53 -25.28
N ALA A 253 -7.95 3.49 -24.16
CA ALA A 253 -8.78 4.60 -23.70
C ALA A 253 -8.62 4.79 -22.18
N ALA A 254 -8.64 6.05 -21.76
CA ALA A 254 -8.77 6.39 -20.35
C ALA A 254 -10.25 6.29 -19.95
N PRO A 255 -10.54 5.90 -18.70
CA PRO A 255 -11.91 5.74 -18.27
C PRO A 255 -12.61 7.09 -18.08
N PRO A 256 -13.94 7.16 -18.24
CA PRO A 256 -14.70 8.42 -18.27
C PRO A 256 -14.66 9.22 -16.96
N TRP A 257 -14.32 8.57 -15.84
CA TRP A 257 -14.13 9.24 -14.54
C TRP A 257 -12.80 9.98 -14.44
N PHE A 258 -11.86 9.72 -15.35
CA PHE A 258 -10.58 10.42 -15.45
C PHE A 258 -10.58 11.29 -16.70
N SER A 259 -10.67 12.60 -16.50
CA SER A 259 -10.61 13.55 -17.61
C SER A 259 -9.47 14.55 -17.47
N THR A 260 -8.76 14.72 -18.56
CA THR A 260 -7.68 15.68 -18.73
C THR A 260 -7.97 16.57 -19.94
N ALA A 261 -7.46 17.79 -19.94
CA ALA A 261 -7.57 18.68 -21.10
C ALA A 261 -6.55 18.30 -22.22
N LEU A 262 -6.16 17.02 -22.33
CA LEU A 262 -5.14 16.52 -23.26
C LEU A 262 -5.77 15.70 -24.37
N ALA A 263 -4.98 15.44 -25.42
CA ALA A 263 -5.36 14.48 -26.46
C ALA A 263 -5.39 13.04 -25.91
N ASP A 264 -6.30 12.21 -26.42
CA ASP A 264 -6.60 10.84 -25.95
C ASP A 264 -5.36 9.98 -25.65
N LYS A 265 -4.35 9.98 -26.54
CA LYS A 265 -3.13 9.18 -26.33
C LYS A 265 -2.28 9.67 -25.15
N ALA A 266 -2.21 10.98 -24.95
CA ALA A 266 -1.49 11.56 -23.81
C ALA A 266 -2.27 11.34 -22.50
N GLU A 267 -3.59 11.35 -22.57
CA GLU A 267 -4.47 11.07 -21.42
C GLU A 267 -4.30 9.64 -20.88
N VAL A 268 -4.23 8.63 -21.75
CA VAL A 268 -3.97 7.23 -21.35
C VAL A 268 -2.61 7.07 -20.65
N VAL A 269 -1.58 7.77 -21.13
CA VAL A 269 -0.24 7.76 -20.49
C VAL A 269 -0.29 8.41 -19.11
N GLN A 270 -1.02 9.52 -18.96
CA GLN A 270 -1.19 10.18 -17.66
C GLN A 270 -2.00 9.33 -16.68
N PHE A 271 -3.02 8.65 -17.17
CA PHE A 271 -3.78 7.68 -16.40
C PHE A 271 -2.86 6.57 -15.85
N GLY A 272 -2.00 5.99 -16.70
CA GLY A 272 -0.99 5.00 -16.28
C GLY A 272 -0.01 5.51 -15.23
N ALA A 273 0.44 6.76 -15.36
CA ALA A 273 1.30 7.39 -14.36
C ALA A 273 0.58 7.61 -13.01
N LEU A 274 -0.70 7.99 -13.05
CA LEU A 274 -1.50 8.20 -11.84
C LEU A 274 -1.70 6.88 -11.06
N ILE A 275 -2.09 5.82 -11.76
CA ILE A 275 -2.26 4.47 -11.18
C ILE A 275 -0.96 3.97 -10.56
N ALA A 276 0.17 4.25 -11.21
CA ALA A 276 1.46 3.91 -10.69
C ALA A 276 1.83 4.68 -9.42
N LEU A 277 1.52 5.98 -9.37
CA LEU A 277 1.73 6.80 -8.17
C LEU A 277 0.87 6.32 -7.00
N MET A 278 -0.40 5.98 -7.24
CA MET A 278 -1.32 5.38 -6.27
C MET A 278 -0.77 4.10 -5.67
N THR A 279 -0.16 3.26 -6.50
CA THR A 279 0.41 2.01 -6.02
C THR A 279 1.77 2.20 -5.35
N ALA A 280 2.65 3.07 -5.87
CA ALA A 280 3.97 3.31 -5.29
C ALA A 280 3.90 3.87 -3.85
N SER A 281 2.81 4.58 -3.52
CA SER A 281 2.56 5.05 -2.16
C SER A 281 2.33 3.95 -1.11
N SER A 282 2.16 2.68 -1.52
CA SER A 282 2.01 1.52 -0.61
C SER A 282 3.33 0.85 -0.23
N THR A 283 4.34 0.92 -1.11
CA THR A 283 5.69 0.43 -0.84
C THR A 283 6.49 1.51 -0.13
N GLY A 284 7.00 1.27 1.08
CA GLY A 284 7.76 2.24 1.92
C GLY A 284 9.05 2.82 1.32
N SER A 285 9.22 2.78 0.01
CA SER A 285 10.25 3.45 -0.77
C SER A 285 9.79 4.87 -1.12
N ALA A 286 9.66 5.74 -0.12
CA ALA A 286 9.60 7.19 -0.35
C ALA A 286 11.00 7.71 -0.73
N ALA A 287 11.50 7.29 -1.89
CA ALA A 287 12.68 7.88 -2.51
C ALA A 287 12.21 9.00 -3.45
N GLY A 288 12.36 10.25 -2.99
CA GLY A 288 12.37 11.44 -3.83
C GLY A 288 11.03 11.87 -4.40
N VAL A 289 10.20 12.55 -3.60
CA VAL A 289 9.11 13.39 -4.13
C VAL A 289 9.73 14.69 -4.65
N GLY A 290 10.38 14.61 -5.81
CA GLY A 290 10.88 15.73 -6.59
C GLY A 290 10.23 15.70 -7.96
N GLY A 291 9.54 16.77 -8.34
CA GLY A 291 8.83 16.87 -9.61
C GLY A 291 9.74 16.71 -10.83
N GLY A 292 9.15 16.19 -11.91
CA GLY A 292 9.75 16.04 -13.23
C GLY A 292 9.33 14.69 -13.84
N GLY A 293 8.82 14.56 -15.05
CA GLY A 293 8.57 15.47 -16.15
C GLY A 293 8.01 14.61 -17.29
N CYS A 294 7.32 15.22 -18.24
CA CYS A 294 7.03 14.58 -19.52
C CYS A 294 8.35 14.50 -20.29
N SER A 295 9.01 13.34 -20.29
CA SER A 295 10.13 13.06 -21.19
C SER A 295 10.05 11.60 -21.63
N ALA A 296 9.62 11.39 -22.86
CA ALA A 296 9.95 10.18 -23.59
C ALA A 296 11.43 10.25 -24.04
N ALA A 297 12.05 9.07 -24.15
CA ALA A 297 13.26 8.71 -24.91
C ALA A 297 14.64 8.70 -24.20
N GLY A 298 15.32 7.55 -24.40
CA GLY A 298 16.79 7.33 -24.36
C GLY A 298 17.39 7.11 -22.96
N GLY A 299 18.21 6.11 -22.65
CA GLY A 299 18.97 5.16 -23.45
C GLY A 299 20.29 4.87 -22.71
N GLY A 300 20.65 3.59 -22.59
CA GLY A 300 22.03 3.08 -22.46
C GLY A 300 22.90 3.54 -21.29
N SER A 301 23.05 2.66 -20.29
CA SER A 301 24.22 2.66 -19.40
C SER A 301 25.47 2.18 -20.18
N GLY A 302 26.41 3.09 -20.45
CA GLY A 302 27.78 2.76 -20.84
C GLY A 302 28.71 3.12 -19.69
N GLY A 303 29.39 2.11 -19.13
CA GLY A 303 30.40 2.30 -18.09
C GLY A 303 31.75 2.70 -18.70
N ALA A 304 32.42 3.66 -18.06
CA ALA A 304 33.87 3.79 -17.98
C ALA A 304 34.20 4.91 -16.98
N GLY A 305 35.20 4.66 -16.13
CA GLY A 305 35.70 5.57 -15.11
C GLY A 305 36.35 4.79 -13.98
#